data_AF-A0A251R621-F1
#
_entry.id   AF-A0A251R621-F1
#
_cell.length_a   1.000
_cell.length_b   1.000
_cell.length_c   1.000
_cell.angle_alpha   90.00
_cell.angle_beta   90.00
_cell.angle_gamma   90.00
#
_symmetry.space_group_name_H-M   'P 1'
#
loop_
_entity.id
_entity.type
_entity.pdbx_description
1 polymer ?
#
loop_
_entity_poly.entity_id
_entity_poly.type
_entity_poly.pdbx_seq_one_letter_code
_entity_poly.pdbx_strand_id
1 'polypeptide(L)'
;MGGGGGALFIFSLLTHLVVLHFTEGEKIYKRCRPHYCNDQLKKLQFPFKSKTQPPECGLFTVDCSDQHNPRIQLKEKGYWHELESISPTNTIFIHDKELQQRFRTDSCNDKFFNDLSLPSPSPVLELYAERPILVKCITTPTLPITDLNIICTNATTCYTTWSNDRLPSLPPSCSTMQPPPSLPSLATKFDLQLHVSEACYRCYDIKGECGDKLGLKLGLDHGHHLGWEALDRIALGIARGLEYLHRGCKTRILLFDIKPHNILLDQKFFPKISDFGLAKICNREESIVSIRCARGTAGYIAPEVFCRNFGGVSHKSDVYSYGMMLSEMVGGRRNINAEAEDTSEIYFPHWIYKRLELDEELGLPSIMNEEDKVTARKMVIVSLWCIQTDPSNRPAMKDVIDMLEGSVDCLQIPPKPYLSSPPKYPAGSSTATLVSIQ
;
A
#
# COMPACT_ATOMS: atom_id res chain seq x y z
N MET A 1 46.87 30.26 -14.80
CA MET A 1 47.42 30.29 -13.43
C MET A 1 46.62 31.30 -12.65
N GLY A 2 45.90 31.04 -11.57
CA GLY A 2 45.73 29.89 -10.69
C GLY A 2 45.00 30.46 -9.46
N GLY A 3 44.05 29.74 -8.88
CA GLY A 3 43.35 30.19 -7.67
C GLY A 3 41.86 29.84 -7.59
N GLY A 4 41.48 28.64 -8.02
CA GLY A 4 40.21 28.02 -7.65
C GLY A 4 40.48 26.98 -6.56
N GLY A 5 39.68 27.00 -5.49
CA GLY A 5 39.73 25.99 -4.43
C GLY A 5 39.86 26.62 -3.05
N GLY A 6 38.73 27.02 -2.46
CA GLY A 6 38.71 27.45 -1.06
C GLY A 6 37.35 27.85 -0.51
N ALA A 7 36.45 28.39 -1.35
CA ALA A 7 35.17 28.93 -0.86
C ALA A 7 33.92 28.11 -1.23
N LEU A 8 34.04 27.07 -2.07
CA LEU A 8 32.91 26.20 -2.45
C LEU A 8 32.83 24.88 -1.67
N PHE A 9 33.72 24.63 -0.70
CA PHE A 9 33.72 23.40 0.10
C PHE A 9 33.09 23.55 1.49
N ILE A 10 32.66 24.75 1.89
CA ILE A 10 32.02 24.98 3.21
C ILE A 10 30.48 25.08 3.10
N PHE A 11 29.92 25.25 1.90
CA PHE A 11 28.47 25.20 1.69
C PHE A 11 27.91 23.79 1.40
N SER A 12 28.78 22.79 1.24
CA SER A 12 28.36 21.39 1.04
C SER A 12 28.24 20.58 2.33
N LEU A 13 28.57 21.16 3.50
CA LEU A 13 28.51 20.45 4.79
C LEU A 13 27.37 20.92 5.72
N LEU A 14 26.63 21.97 5.37
CA LEU A 14 25.52 22.47 6.19
C LEU A 14 24.13 21.98 5.75
N THR A 15 24.02 21.22 4.66
CA THR A 15 22.79 20.52 4.26
C THR A 15 22.70 19.10 4.86
N HIS A 16 23.68 18.66 5.65
CA HIS A 16 23.63 17.38 6.38
C HIS A 16 23.22 17.52 7.86
N LEU A 17 22.82 18.72 8.32
CA LEU A 17 22.47 18.97 9.72
C LEU A 17 21.01 19.41 9.96
N VAL A 18 20.09 19.14 9.02
CA VAL A 18 18.64 19.34 9.21
C VAL A 18 17.85 18.02 9.12
N VAL A 19 18.49 16.89 9.44
CA VAL A 19 17.81 15.57 9.55
C VAL A 19 17.97 14.94 10.94
N LEU A 20 18.05 15.75 11.99
CA LEU A 20 18.03 15.24 13.37
C LEU A 20 17.06 16.04 14.23
N HIS A 21 15.77 15.73 14.09
CA HIS A 21 14.86 15.55 15.22
C HIS A 21 13.66 14.69 14.77
N PHE A 22 13.92 13.38 14.61
CA PHE A 22 12.90 12.34 14.65
C PHE A 22 13.14 11.47 15.89
N THR A 23 13.13 12.10 17.07
CA THR A 23 13.24 11.35 18.33
C THR A 23 11.86 10.90 18.79
N GLU A 24 11.29 9.94 18.08
CA GLU A 24 10.25 9.04 18.62
C GLU A 24 10.17 7.70 17.87
N GLY A 25 10.54 7.66 16.58
CA GLY A 25 10.58 6.43 15.76
C GLY A 25 11.85 5.57 15.85
N GLU A 26 12.93 6.06 16.47
CA GLU A 26 14.20 5.32 16.63
C GLU A 26 14.17 4.22 17.72
N LYS A 27 13.12 4.18 18.57
CA LYS A 27 13.10 3.26 19.71
C LYS A 27 12.83 1.80 19.33
N ILE A 28 12.17 1.53 18.19
CA ILE A 28 11.75 0.15 17.83
C ILE A 28 12.81 -0.59 17.01
N TYR A 29 13.57 0.08 16.13
CA TYR A 29 14.65 -0.56 15.35
C TYR A 29 15.80 -1.06 16.23
N LYS A 30 15.96 -0.49 17.45
CA LYS A 30 16.90 -0.99 18.46
C LYS A 30 16.39 -2.25 19.19
N ARG A 31 15.10 -2.58 19.15
CA ARG A 31 14.48 -3.62 20.01
C ARG A 31 14.35 -5.01 19.37
N CYS A 32 14.01 -5.12 18.08
CA CYS A 32 13.84 -6.41 17.39
C CYS A 32 15.06 -6.79 16.53
N ARG A 33 16.26 -6.80 17.12
CA ARG A 33 17.50 -7.15 16.38
C ARG A 33 17.47 -8.61 15.93
N PRO A 34 18.00 -8.95 14.73
CA PRO A 34 18.20 -10.33 14.30
C PRO A 34 18.81 -11.20 15.39
N HIS A 35 18.19 -12.35 15.67
CA HIS A 35 18.70 -13.30 16.64
C HIS A 35 19.11 -14.59 15.94
N TYR A 36 20.28 -15.11 16.29
CA TYR A 36 20.79 -16.37 15.77
C TYR A 36 20.71 -17.40 16.89
N CYS A 37 20.01 -18.51 16.63
CA CYS A 37 19.71 -19.50 17.66
C CYS A 37 20.81 -20.57 17.73
N ASN A 38 20.94 -21.38 16.68
CA ASN A 38 21.99 -22.38 16.49
C ASN A 38 22.20 -22.64 14.99
N ASP A 39 23.15 -23.50 14.63
CA ASP A 39 23.50 -23.81 13.24
C ASP A 39 22.33 -24.43 12.44
N GLN A 40 21.35 -25.04 13.13
CA GLN A 40 20.18 -25.66 12.51
C GLN A 40 19.03 -24.67 12.24
N LEU A 41 18.72 -23.80 13.20
CA LEU A 41 17.64 -22.80 13.13
C LEU A 41 18.06 -21.50 12.46
N LYS A 42 19.37 -21.27 12.27
CA LYS A 42 19.94 -20.09 11.63
C LYS A 42 19.40 -18.78 12.25
N LYS A 43 19.11 -17.79 11.42
CA LYS A 43 18.56 -16.49 11.81
C LYS A 43 17.06 -16.61 12.03
N LEU A 44 16.62 -16.39 13.27
CA LEU A 44 15.21 -16.22 13.58
C LEU A 44 14.71 -14.91 12.96
N GLN A 45 13.57 -15.01 12.28
CA GLN A 45 12.86 -13.90 11.67
C GLN A 45 11.36 -14.07 11.92
N PHE A 46 10.61 -12.98 11.75
CA PHE A 46 9.15 -13.04 11.84
C PHE A 46 8.59 -14.17 10.97
N PRO A 47 7.64 -14.99 11.48
CA PRO A 47 6.82 -14.77 12.68
C PRO A 47 7.44 -15.22 14.01
N PHE A 48 8.70 -15.63 14.04
CA PHE A 48 9.39 -16.11 15.23
C PHE A 48 10.20 -15.01 15.90
N LYS A 49 10.25 -15.05 17.24
CA LYS A 49 11.12 -14.21 18.05
C LYS A 49 11.87 -15.04 19.10
N SER A 50 13.04 -14.55 19.50
CA SER A 50 13.76 -15.08 20.66
C SER A 50 13.06 -14.71 21.96
N LYS A 51 13.17 -15.56 22.97
CA LYS A 51 12.69 -15.32 24.34
C LYS A 51 13.23 -14.03 24.96
N THR A 52 14.41 -13.58 24.55
CA THR A 52 15.00 -12.31 25.03
C THR A 52 14.46 -11.08 24.29
N GLN A 53 13.73 -11.27 23.19
CA GLN A 53 13.15 -10.18 22.41
C GLN A 53 11.77 -9.78 22.96
N PRO A 54 11.41 -8.48 22.86
CA PRO A 54 10.08 -8.01 23.20
C PRO A 54 8.95 -8.75 22.49
N PRO A 55 7.74 -8.83 23.08
CA PRO A 55 6.60 -9.55 22.52
C PRO A 55 6.21 -9.08 21.10
N GLU A 56 6.39 -7.80 20.80
CA GLU A 56 6.10 -7.20 19.49
C GLU A 56 7.00 -7.71 18.34
N CYS A 57 8.09 -8.43 18.63
CA CYS A 57 9.06 -8.85 17.61
C CYS A 57 8.66 -10.13 16.85
N GLY A 58 7.60 -10.82 17.24
CA GLY A 58 7.16 -12.08 16.64
C GLY A 58 6.01 -12.73 17.40
N LEU A 59 5.23 -13.54 16.68
CA LEU A 59 4.05 -14.24 17.19
C LEU A 59 4.44 -15.45 18.05
N PHE A 60 5.50 -16.16 17.66
CA PHE A 60 5.95 -17.39 18.31
C PHE A 60 7.26 -17.15 19.03
N THR A 61 7.34 -17.57 20.29
CA THR A 61 8.55 -17.38 21.10
C THR A 61 9.41 -18.64 21.07
N VAL A 62 10.68 -18.47 20.71
CA VAL A 62 11.70 -19.53 20.67
C VAL A 62 12.73 -19.27 21.77
N ASP A 63 12.96 -20.28 22.62
CA ASP A 63 14.03 -20.29 23.60
C ASP A 63 15.27 -20.99 23.01
N CYS A 64 16.34 -20.22 22.86
CA CYS A 64 17.63 -20.65 22.31
C CYS A 64 18.72 -20.73 23.39
N SER A 65 18.35 -20.69 24.67
CA SER A 65 19.33 -20.70 25.77
C SER A 65 20.17 -21.99 25.81
N ASP A 66 19.59 -23.11 25.36
CA ASP A 66 20.29 -24.37 25.10
C ASP A 66 20.51 -24.52 23.59
N GLN A 67 21.76 -24.44 23.15
CA GLN A 67 22.12 -24.53 21.73
C GLN A 67 21.82 -25.91 21.11
N HIS A 68 21.75 -26.96 21.93
CA HIS A 68 21.50 -28.33 21.49
C HIS A 68 20.02 -28.71 21.51
N ASN A 69 19.21 -28.07 22.36
CA ASN A 69 17.79 -28.37 22.51
C ASN A 69 16.95 -27.08 22.54
N PRO A 70 16.78 -26.39 21.41
CA PRO A 70 15.94 -25.20 21.34
C PRO A 70 14.48 -25.59 21.58
N ARG A 71 13.69 -24.65 22.10
CA ARG A 71 12.27 -24.88 22.42
C ARG A 71 11.39 -23.78 21.87
N ILE A 72 10.12 -24.08 21.60
CA ILE A 72 9.15 -23.13 21.07
C ILE A 72 7.84 -23.15 21.85
N GLN A 73 7.24 -21.97 22.04
CA GLN A 73 5.87 -21.80 22.50
C GLN A 73 4.96 -21.48 21.32
N LEU A 74 3.99 -22.36 21.09
CA LEU A 74 2.95 -22.16 20.07
C LEU A 74 1.83 -21.23 20.56
N LYS A 75 1.67 -21.10 21.88
CA LYS A 75 0.74 -20.19 22.54
C LYS A 75 1.47 -19.42 23.64
N GLU A 76 1.14 -18.14 23.81
CA GLU A 76 1.74 -17.32 24.87
C GLU A 76 1.46 -17.95 26.25
N LYS A 77 2.53 -18.15 27.04
CA LYS A 77 2.50 -18.86 28.33
C LYS A 77 2.02 -20.33 28.25
N GLY A 78 1.97 -20.90 27.04
CA GLY A 78 1.65 -22.31 26.81
C GLY A 78 2.83 -23.25 27.06
N TYR A 79 2.63 -24.51 26.71
CA TYR A 79 3.66 -25.54 26.83
C TYR A 79 4.87 -25.28 25.90
N TRP A 80 6.06 -25.69 26.35
CA TRP A 80 7.30 -25.58 25.58
C TRP A 80 7.57 -26.87 24.82
N HIS A 81 7.54 -26.80 23.50
CA HIS A 81 7.86 -27.92 22.65
C HIS A 81 9.34 -27.91 22.28
N GLU A 82 9.98 -29.07 22.30
CA GLU A 82 11.33 -29.25 21.72
C GLU A 82 11.27 -29.00 20.20
N LEU A 83 12.10 -28.07 19.73
CA LEU A 83 12.13 -27.61 18.34
C LEU A 83 13.29 -28.27 17.59
N GLU A 84 13.01 -28.99 16.52
CA GLU A 84 14.03 -29.67 15.70
C GLU A 84 14.55 -28.74 14.60
N SER A 85 13.66 -28.12 13.82
CA SER A 85 14.04 -27.13 12.81
C SER A 85 12.88 -26.25 12.39
N ILE A 86 13.20 -25.15 11.69
CA ILE A 86 12.26 -24.28 11.01
C ILE A 86 12.69 -24.18 9.55
N SER A 87 11.80 -24.53 8.63
CA SER A 87 12.05 -24.40 7.20
C SER A 87 11.94 -22.95 6.70
N PRO A 88 12.49 -22.62 5.52
CA PRO A 88 12.32 -21.30 4.90
C PRO A 88 10.87 -20.92 4.61
N THR A 89 9.97 -21.90 4.49
CA THR A 89 8.53 -21.72 4.25
C THR A 89 7.71 -21.66 5.53
N ASN A 90 8.36 -21.44 6.69
CA ASN A 90 7.76 -21.39 8.02
C ASN A 90 7.03 -22.67 8.47
N THR A 91 7.45 -23.83 7.94
CA THR A 91 7.10 -25.13 8.54
C THR A 91 8.01 -25.40 9.74
N ILE A 92 7.43 -25.62 10.91
CA ILE A 92 8.11 -25.96 12.17
C ILE A 92 8.13 -27.47 12.34
N PHE A 93 9.27 -28.05 12.71
CA PHE A 93 9.41 -29.46 13.07
C PHE A 93 9.65 -29.59 14.58
N ILE A 94 8.77 -30.30 15.29
CA ILE A 94 8.78 -30.46 16.76
C ILE A 94 9.02 -31.92 17.12
N HIS A 95 9.81 -32.17 18.17
CA HIS A 95 10.06 -33.51 18.73
C HIS A 95 9.87 -33.57 20.25
N ASP A 96 8.68 -33.90 20.74
CA ASP A 96 8.31 -33.77 22.15
C ASP A 96 8.54 -35.06 22.98
N LYS A 97 9.77 -35.27 23.46
CA LYS A 97 10.13 -36.45 24.26
C LYS A 97 9.39 -36.52 25.61
N GLU A 98 8.99 -35.38 26.18
CA GLU A 98 8.25 -35.34 27.44
C GLU A 98 6.80 -35.81 27.24
N LEU A 99 6.15 -35.38 26.14
CA LEU A 99 4.87 -35.93 25.70
C LEU A 99 4.97 -37.46 25.49
N GLN A 100 6.10 -37.95 24.95
CA GLN A 100 6.35 -39.38 24.72
C GLN A 100 6.30 -40.17 26.01
N GLN A 101 7.01 -39.67 27.03
CA GLN A 101 7.12 -40.35 28.30
C GLN A 101 5.78 -40.39 29.03
N ARG A 102 4.97 -39.34 28.92
CA ARG A 102 3.67 -39.24 29.61
C ARG A 102 2.61 -40.16 29.03
N PHE A 103 2.53 -40.27 27.71
CA PHE A 103 1.69 -41.25 27.03
C PHE A 103 2.06 -42.70 27.39
N ARG A 104 3.33 -42.99 27.72
CA ARG A 104 3.75 -44.32 28.21
C ARG A 104 3.32 -44.61 29.65
N THR A 105 2.94 -43.60 30.42
CA THR A 105 2.64 -43.70 31.87
C THR A 105 1.15 -43.53 32.21
N ASP A 106 0.24 -43.53 31.22
CA ASP A 106 -1.22 -43.37 31.40
C ASP A 106 -1.68 -42.14 32.21
N SER A 107 -0.85 -41.09 32.26
CA SER A 107 -1.15 -39.86 33.00
C SER A 107 -1.99 -38.90 32.15
N CYS A 108 -3.27 -39.23 31.91
CA CYS A 108 -4.20 -38.35 31.20
C CYS A 108 -4.76 -37.24 32.11
N ASN A 109 -3.91 -36.31 32.53
CA ASN A 109 -4.36 -35.14 33.30
C ASN A 109 -4.94 -34.07 32.35
N ASP A 110 -6.24 -33.78 32.47
CA ASP A 110 -6.96 -32.77 31.65
C ASP A 110 -6.29 -31.38 31.68
N LYS A 111 -5.58 -31.04 32.75
CA LYS A 111 -4.82 -29.78 32.88
C LYS A 111 -3.67 -29.69 31.85
N PHE A 112 -3.02 -30.80 31.52
CA PHE A 112 -1.87 -30.84 30.62
C PHE A 112 -2.30 -30.73 29.14
N PHE A 113 -3.38 -31.39 28.74
CA PHE A 113 -3.90 -31.30 27.38
C PHE A 113 -4.46 -29.90 27.04
N ASN A 114 -4.87 -29.12 28.04
CA ASN A 114 -5.20 -27.70 27.84
C ASN A 114 -3.98 -26.86 27.44
N ASP A 115 -2.78 -27.24 27.89
CA ASP A 115 -1.53 -26.52 27.62
C ASP A 115 -0.91 -26.90 26.26
N LEU A 116 -1.32 -28.04 25.68
CA LEU A 116 -0.93 -28.55 24.36
C LEU A 116 -1.82 -28.05 23.21
N SER A 117 -2.81 -27.20 23.50
CA SER A 117 -3.75 -26.72 22.49
C SER A 117 -3.06 -25.77 21.50
N LEU A 118 -3.26 -26.02 20.20
CA LEU A 118 -2.82 -25.11 19.14
C LEU A 118 -3.60 -23.78 19.19
N PRO A 119 -3.04 -22.67 18.66
CA PRO A 119 -3.79 -21.43 18.50
C PRO A 119 -5.04 -21.66 17.65
N SER A 120 -6.16 -21.02 18.03
CA SER A 120 -7.34 -20.98 17.17
C SER A 120 -7.00 -20.28 15.86
N PRO A 121 -7.52 -20.75 14.71
CA PRO A 121 -7.42 -20.03 13.45
C PRO A 121 -7.95 -18.61 13.60
N SER A 122 -7.29 -17.66 12.96
CA SER A 122 -7.69 -16.25 12.96
C SER A 122 -7.42 -15.63 11.58
N PRO A 123 -8.00 -14.46 11.25
CA PRO A 123 -7.75 -13.78 9.99
C PRO A 123 -6.27 -13.43 9.72
N VAL A 124 -5.42 -13.51 10.75
CA VAL A 124 -3.99 -13.17 10.68
C VAL A 124 -3.05 -14.37 10.72
N LEU A 125 -3.56 -15.53 11.14
CA LEU A 125 -2.77 -16.72 11.36
C LEU A 125 -3.63 -17.97 11.12
N GLU A 126 -3.23 -18.74 10.12
CA GLU A 126 -3.75 -20.07 9.83
C GLU A 126 -2.65 -21.11 10.08
N LEU A 127 -3.04 -22.25 10.64
CA LEU A 127 -2.16 -23.36 10.96
C LEU A 127 -2.62 -24.58 10.17
N TYR A 128 -1.73 -25.11 9.33
CA TYR A 128 -1.96 -26.31 8.55
C TYR A 128 -1.02 -27.40 9.02
N ALA A 129 -1.50 -28.64 9.02
CA ALA A 129 -0.63 -29.78 9.27
C ALA A 129 -1.16 -31.00 8.54
N GLU A 130 -0.21 -31.78 8.02
CA GLU A 130 -0.51 -32.65 6.90
C GLU A 130 -1.21 -33.96 7.33
N ARG A 131 -1.09 -34.46 8.59
CA ARG A 131 -1.72 -35.72 9.12
C ARG A 131 -1.79 -35.77 10.68
N PRO A 132 -2.40 -36.81 11.28
CA PRO A 132 -3.77 -36.92 11.78
C PRO A 132 -4.12 -36.06 13.04
N ILE A 133 -5.42 -35.89 13.30
CA ILE A 133 -5.99 -34.91 14.26
C ILE A 133 -6.52 -35.64 15.52
N LEU A 134 -6.03 -35.26 16.71
CA LEU A 134 -6.58 -35.61 18.03
C LEU A 134 -7.82 -34.74 18.25
N VAL A 135 -8.99 -35.32 18.31
CA VAL A 135 -10.20 -34.56 18.66
C VAL A 135 -10.47 -34.76 20.14
N LYS A 136 -10.51 -33.65 20.89
CA LYS A 136 -10.89 -33.59 22.30
C LYS A 136 -12.37 -33.28 22.41
N CYS A 137 -13.18 -34.18 22.99
CA CYS A 137 -14.63 -34.00 23.15
C CYS A 137 -15.07 -34.16 24.61
N ILE A 138 -15.98 -33.28 25.07
CA ILE A 138 -16.53 -33.32 26.45
C ILE A 138 -17.35 -34.59 26.72
N THR A 139 -17.91 -35.20 25.67
CA THR A 139 -18.69 -36.44 25.76
C THR A 139 -18.29 -37.42 24.64
N THR A 140 -18.42 -38.71 24.89
CA THR A 140 -18.18 -39.76 23.89
C THR A 140 -19.21 -39.61 22.75
N PRO A 141 -18.80 -39.37 21.49
CA PRO A 141 -19.74 -39.21 20.39
C PRO A 141 -20.46 -40.55 20.11
N THR A 142 -21.75 -40.50 19.77
CA THR A 142 -22.58 -41.68 19.45
C THR A 142 -22.46 -42.15 17.98
N LEU A 143 -21.54 -41.59 17.19
CA LEU A 143 -21.32 -41.91 15.78
C LEU A 143 -20.33 -43.08 15.60
N PRO A 144 -20.45 -43.90 14.53
CA PRO A 144 -19.53 -44.99 14.25
C PRO A 144 -18.22 -44.42 13.68
N ILE A 145 -17.32 -43.98 14.55
CA ILE A 145 -15.95 -43.60 14.17
C ILE A 145 -15.12 -44.88 14.28
N THR A 146 -14.80 -45.50 13.14
CA THR A 146 -14.31 -46.88 13.04
C THR A 146 -12.86 -47.13 13.46
N ASP A 147 -12.10 -46.13 13.91
CA ASP A 147 -10.71 -46.31 14.33
C ASP A 147 -10.42 -45.57 15.65
N LEU A 148 -10.83 -46.16 16.78
CA LEU A 148 -10.65 -45.61 18.12
C LEU A 148 -9.57 -46.41 18.87
N ASN A 149 -8.37 -45.83 19.04
CA ASN A 149 -7.36 -46.38 19.94
C ASN A 149 -6.59 -45.24 20.64
N ILE A 150 -7.21 -44.68 21.69
CA ILE A 150 -6.65 -44.35 23.01
C ILE A 150 -7.87 -44.02 23.88
N ILE A 151 -8.19 -44.89 24.84
CA ILE A 151 -9.23 -44.62 25.84
C ILE A 151 -8.48 -44.25 27.13
N CYS A 152 -8.39 -42.95 27.43
CA CYS A 152 -7.98 -42.49 28.76
C CYS A 152 -9.07 -42.89 29.77
N THR A 153 -8.91 -44.04 30.43
CA THR A 153 -9.84 -44.45 31.50
C THR A 153 -9.64 -43.52 32.70
N ASN A 154 -10.71 -42.82 33.12
CA ASN A 154 -10.81 -41.78 34.16
C ASN A 154 -10.67 -40.30 33.73
N ALA A 155 -10.57 -39.98 32.43
CA ALA A 155 -10.66 -38.59 31.98
C ALA A 155 -12.13 -38.15 31.80
N THR A 156 -12.45 -36.89 32.11
CA THR A 156 -13.78 -36.30 31.80
C THR A 156 -13.96 -36.02 30.31
N THR A 157 -12.89 -36.18 29.53
CA THR A 157 -12.81 -35.80 28.12
C THR A 157 -12.26 -36.96 27.29
N CYS A 158 -12.87 -37.21 26.13
CA CYS A 158 -12.42 -38.26 25.21
C CYS A 158 -11.48 -37.70 24.14
N TYR A 159 -10.46 -38.47 23.74
CA TYR A 159 -9.48 -38.13 22.71
C TYR A 159 -9.53 -39.17 21.58
N THR A 160 -9.63 -38.76 20.32
CA THR A 160 -9.67 -39.70 19.16
C THR A 160 -8.79 -39.23 18.00
N THR A 161 -8.19 -40.15 17.25
CA THR A 161 -7.36 -39.85 16.09
C THR A 161 -8.14 -40.00 14.79
N TRP A 162 -8.07 -39.01 13.90
CA TRP A 162 -8.72 -39.07 12.58
C TRP A 162 -7.70 -39.34 11.46
N SER A 163 -7.87 -40.45 10.73
CA SER A 163 -6.93 -40.94 9.71
C SER A 163 -7.21 -40.46 8.28
N ASN A 164 -8.36 -39.80 8.03
CA ASN A 164 -8.76 -39.36 6.69
C ASN A 164 -8.36 -37.89 6.39
N ASP A 165 -8.04 -37.60 5.12
CA ASP A 165 -7.58 -36.28 4.62
C ASP A 165 -8.62 -35.13 4.71
N ARG A 166 -9.86 -35.40 5.14
CA ARG A 166 -10.90 -34.39 5.39
C ARG A 166 -11.48 -34.52 6.79
N LEU A 167 -11.43 -33.42 7.54
CA LEU A 167 -12.04 -33.30 8.87
C LEU A 167 -13.58 -33.23 8.74
N PRO A 168 -14.35 -34.08 9.44
CA PRO A 168 -15.81 -33.96 9.48
C PRO A 168 -16.23 -32.69 10.24
N SER A 169 -17.45 -32.21 10.01
CA SER A 169 -18.05 -31.14 10.83
C SER A 169 -18.14 -31.61 12.28
N LEU A 170 -17.29 -31.07 13.15
CA LEU A 170 -17.22 -31.47 14.55
C LEU A 170 -18.43 -30.97 15.35
N PRO A 171 -18.93 -31.77 16.31
CA PRO A 171 -19.90 -31.28 17.28
C PRO A 171 -19.39 -30.05 18.04
N PRO A 172 -20.26 -29.14 18.50
CA PRO A 172 -19.87 -27.94 19.25
C PRO A 172 -19.10 -28.23 20.55
N SER A 173 -19.20 -29.46 21.07
CA SER A 173 -18.53 -29.93 22.29
C SER A 173 -17.12 -30.51 22.05
N CYS A 174 -16.60 -30.40 20.82
CA CYS A 174 -15.32 -30.96 20.43
C CYS A 174 -14.35 -29.87 19.94
N SER A 175 -13.06 -30.06 20.21
CA SER A 175 -11.95 -29.19 19.80
C SER A 175 -10.84 -30.02 19.16
N THR A 176 -10.15 -29.49 18.16
CA THR A 176 -9.08 -30.18 17.45
C THR A 176 -7.71 -29.93 18.09
N MET A 177 -6.90 -30.97 18.14
CA MET A 177 -5.47 -31.02 18.42
C MET A 177 -4.85 -31.99 17.40
N GLN A 178 -3.54 -32.15 17.32
CA GLN A 178 -2.90 -33.14 16.43
C GLN A 178 -1.84 -33.95 17.17
N PRO A 179 -1.75 -35.28 16.94
CA PRO A 179 -0.59 -36.10 17.25
C PRO A 179 -0.17 -37.03 16.08
N PRO A 180 1.01 -37.66 16.15
CA PRO A 180 1.73 -38.14 14.96
C PRO A 180 1.36 -39.56 14.47
N PRO A 181 1.96 -40.01 13.34
CA PRO A 181 1.49 -41.12 12.53
C PRO A 181 1.83 -42.50 13.10
N SER A 182 0.81 -43.36 13.08
CA SER A 182 0.80 -44.83 13.23
C SER A 182 1.33 -45.42 14.56
N LEU A 183 0.38 -45.81 15.44
CA LEU A 183 0.59 -46.83 16.47
C LEU A 183 1.01 -48.15 15.79
N PRO A 184 2.14 -48.78 16.18
CA PRO A 184 2.47 -49.13 17.56
C PRO A 184 3.93 -48.78 17.92
N SER A 185 4.22 -47.49 18.10
CA SER A 185 5.33 -46.99 18.96
C SER A 185 5.36 -45.47 18.89
N LEU A 186 4.27 -44.84 19.35
CA LEU A 186 4.18 -43.48 19.85
C LEU A 186 5.27 -42.51 19.34
N ALA A 187 5.14 -42.07 18.09
CA ALA A 187 6.02 -41.04 17.53
C ALA A 187 5.66 -39.69 18.15
N THR A 188 6.66 -38.95 18.62
CA THR A 188 6.52 -37.62 19.22
C THR A 188 7.08 -36.51 18.35
N LYS A 189 7.22 -36.81 17.06
CA LYS A 189 7.68 -35.89 16.04
C LYS A 189 6.51 -35.46 15.17
N PHE A 190 6.30 -34.16 15.01
CA PHE A 190 5.27 -33.61 14.12
C PHE A 190 5.70 -32.28 13.52
N ASP A 191 5.10 -31.94 12.39
CA ASP A 191 5.33 -30.70 11.66
C ASP A 191 4.08 -29.83 11.58
N LEU A 192 4.28 -28.51 11.64
CA LEU A 192 3.23 -27.51 11.57
C LEU A 192 3.61 -26.47 10.52
N GLN A 193 2.77 -26.29 9.50
CA GLN A 193 2.92 -25.22 8.53
C GLN A 193 2.20 -23.96 9.01
N LEU A 194 2.97 -22.88 9.18
CA LEU A 194 2.43 -21.58 9.56
C LEU A 194 2.11 -20.76 8.31
N HIS A 195 0.85 -20.34 8.20
CA HIS A 195 0.45 -19.35 7.21
C HIS A 195 0.06 -18.06 7.93
N VAL A 196 0.94 -17.06 7.85
CA VAL A 196 0.70 -15.74 8.42
C VAL A 196 0.22 -14.83 7.31
N SER A 197 -0.85 -14.09 7.57
CA SER A 197 -1.46 -13.27 6.53
C SER A 197 -0.51 -12.17 6.05
N GLU A 198 -0.61 -11.81 4.77
CA GLU A 198 0.15 -10.70 4.17
C GLU A 198 -0.05 -9.39 4.95
N ALA A 199 -1.25 -9.15 5.46
CA ALA A 199 -1.55 -8.00 6.31
C ALA A 199 -0.73 -8.01 7.61
N CYS A 200 -0.50 -9.19 8.21
CA CYS A 200 0.30 -9.35 9.41
C CYS A 200 1.81 -9.18 9.14
N TYR A 201 2.31 -9.66 8.01
CA TYR A 201 3.69 -9.38 7.56
C TYR A 201 3.92 -7.88 7.36
N ARG A 202 3.02 -7.21 6.64
CA ARG A 202 3.12 -5.76 6.41
C ARG A 202 3.07 -4.97 7.71
N CYS A 203 2.14 -5.34 8.59
CA CYS A 203 2.03 -4.82 9.95
C CYS A 203 3.37 -4.92 10.72
N TYR A 204 4.04 -6.06 10.62
CA TYR A 204 5.35 -6.27 11.22
C TYR A 204 6.44 -5.39 10.57
N ASP A 205 6.49 -5.31 9.24
CA ASP A 205 7.49 -4.53 8.51
C ASP A 205 7.42 -3.03 8.84
N ILE A 206 6.23 -2.52 9.14
CA ILE A 206 6.02 -1.15 9.60
C ILE A 206 6.07 -0.99 11.12
N LYS A 207 6.53 -2.00 11.86
CA LYS A 207 6.83 -1.96 13.30
C LYS A 207 5.60 -1.90 14.22
N GLY A 208 4.52 -2.59 13.87
CA GLY A 208 3.37 -2.79 14.77
C GLY A 208 2.33 -1.67 14.75
N GLU A 209 2.39 -0.74 13.80
CA GLU A 209 1.35 0.29 13.58
C GLU A 209 0.14 -0.30 12.84
N CYS A 210 -0.47 -1.32 13.44
CA CYS A 210 -1.45 -2.17 12.80
C CYS A 210 -2.84 -1.89 13.35
N GLY A 211 -3.65 -1.28 12.50
CA GLY A 211 -5.08 -1.13 12.70
C GLY A 211 -5.69 -0.70 11.38
N ASP A 212 -7.02 -0.66 11.32
CA ASP A 212 -7.79 -0.16 10.17
C ASP A 212 -7.32 1.22 9.69
N LYS A 213 -6.66 1.97 10.59
CA LYS A 213 -5.97 3.22 10.29
C LYS A 213 -4.80 3.12 9.33
N LEU A 214 -4.19 1.98 9.03
CA LEU A 214 -3.07 1.92 8.09
C LEU A 214 -3.54 1.81 6.62
N GLY A 215 -4.59 1.03 6.37
CA GLY A 215 -5.28 1.03 5.07
C GLY A 215 -5.86 2.41 4.76
N LEU A 216 -6.41 3.11 5.77
CA LEU A 216 -6.87 4.50 5.67
C LEU A 216 -5.71 5.51 5.54
N LYS A 217 -4.63 5.36 6.32
CA LYS A 217 -3.53 6.35 6.37
C LYS A 217 -2.49 6.16 5.26
N LEU A 218 -2.39 5.00 4.62
CA LEU A 218 -1.66 4.79 3.38
C LEU A 218 -2.60 4.81 2.15
N GLY A 219 -3.92 4.82 2.39
CA GLY A 219 -4.97 4.65 1.40
C GLY A 219 -4.68 3.46 0.53
N LEU A 220 -4.67 2.22 1.02
CA LEU A 220 -4.56 1.03 0.17
C LEU A 220 -5.68 0.05 0.52
N ASP A 221 -6.55 -0.28 -0.43
CA ASP A 221 -7.60 -1.29 -0.29
C ASP A 221 -7.10 -2.71 -0.70
N HIS A 222 -7.92 -3.74 -0.46
CA HIS A 222 -7.70 -5.20 -0.56
C HIS A 222 -7.36 -5.72 -1.99
N GLY A 223 -6.77 -4.88 -2.83
CA GLY A 223 -6.29 -5.16 -4.17
C GLY A 223 -5.19 -4.22 -4.66
N HIS A 224 -4.26 -3.77 -3.80
CA HIS A 224 -3.18 -2.82 -4.18
C HIS A 224 -3.67 -1.46 -4.74
N HIS A 225 -4.94 -1.10 -4.56
CA HIS A 225 -5.50 0.15 -5.06
C HIS A 225 -5.36 1.26 -4.03
N LEU A 226 -4.94 2.45 -4.48
CA LEU A 226 -4.88 3.62 -3.62
C LEU A 226 -6.30 4.11 -3.28
N GLY A 227 -6.65 4.22 -2.00
CA GLY A 227 -7.89 4.80 -1.51
C GLY A 227 -7.96 6.31 -1.76
N TRP A 228 -9.18 6.86 -1.81
CA TRP A 228 -9.45 8.24 -2.21
C TRP A 228 -8.73 9.28 -1.35
N GLU A 229 -8.63 9.07 -0.04
CA GLU A 229 -7.88 9.99 0.84
C GLU A 229 -6.40 10.07 0.45
N ALA A 230 -5.76 8.94 0.11
CA ALA A 230 -4.38 8.95 -0.34
C ALA A 230 -4.24 9.58 -1.72
N LEU A 231 -5.16 9.30 -2.64
CA LEU A 231 -5.18 9.94 -3.96
C LEU A 231 -5.31 11.47 -3.87
N ASP A 232 -6.17 11.98 -2.98
CA ASP A 232 -6.33 13.43 -2.75
C ASP A 232 -5.06 14.04 -2.18
N ARG A 233 -4.42 13.39 -1.19
CA ARG A 233 -3.14 13.85 -0.63
C ARG A 233 -2.00 13.81 -1.64
N ILE A 234 -1.94 12.79 -2.50
CA ILE A 234 -0.96 12.70 -3.59
C ILE A 234 -1.20 13.82 -4.60
N ALA A 235 -2.45 14.02 -5.05
CA ALA A 235 -2.80 15.10 -5.97
C ALA A 235 -2.40 16.47 -5.40
N LEU A 236 -2.78 16.75 -4.15
CA LEU A 236 -2.42 17.99 -3.44
C LEU A 236 -0.90 18.16 -3.31
N GLY A 237 -0.17 17.11 -2.96
CA GLY A 237 1.30 17.16 -2.85
C GLY A 237 1.98 17.47 -4.19
N ILE A 238 1.50 16.88 -5.29
CA ILE A 238 2.02 17.19 -6.63
C ILE A 238 1.69 18.65 -7.00
N ALA A 239 0.48 19.12 -6.69
CA ALA A 239 0.07 20.48 -6.96
C ALA A 239 0.96 21.51 -6.25
N ARG A 240 1.29 21.27 -4.97
CA ARG A 240 2.25 22.07 -4.20
C ARG A 240 3.66 22.03 -4.80
N GLY A 241 4.12 20.87 -5.26
CA GLY A 241 5.40 20.75 -5.96
C GLY A 241 5.45 21.59 -7.24
N LEU A 242 4.38 21.58 -8.03
CA LEU A 242 4.28 22.39 -9.24
C LEU A 242 4.17 23.88 -8.96
N GLU A 243 3.40 24.29 -7.95
CA GLU A 243 3.34 25.69 -7.49
C GLU A 243 4.74 26.20 -7.13
N TYR A 244 5.50 25.39 -6.39
CA TYR A 244 6.87 25.74 -6.01
C TYR A 244 7.77 25.94 -7.23
N LEU A 245 7.67 25.08 -8.25
CA LEU A 245 8.44 25.23 -9.49
C LEU A 245 8.02 26.47 -10.31
N HIS A 246 6.72 26.79 -10.30
CA HIS A 246 6.16 27.91 -11.08
C HIS A 246 6.40 29.28 -10.43
N ARG A 247 6.33 29.34 -9.10
CA ARG A 247 6.31 30.59 -8.30
C ARG A 247 7.16 30.57 -7.03
N GLY A 248 7.54 29.42 -6.49
CA GLY A 248 8.42 29.31 -5.31
C GLY A 248 9.91 29.53 -5.63
N CYS A 249 10.39 29.07 -6.78
CA CYS A 249 11.78 29.20 -7.22
C CYS A 249 12.14 30.61 -7.72
N LYS A 250 13.37 31.10 -7.47
CA LYS A 250 13.84 32.41 -7.93
C LYS A 250 13.66 32.59 -9.45
N THR A 251 13.94 31.54 -10.21
CA THR A 251 13.61 31.40 -11.63
C THR A 251 12.45 30.43 -11.79
N ARG A 252 11.58 30.66 -12.78
CA ARG A 252 10.44 29.76 -13.05
C ARG A 252 10.94 28.53 -13.78
N ILE A 253 10.48 27.35 -13.38
CA ILE A 253 10.79 26.06 -14.00
C ILE A 253 9.51 25.48 -14.57
N LEU A 254 9.51 25.17 -15.87
CA LEU A 254 8.43 24.47 -16.58
C LEU A 254 8.88 23.05 -16.90
N LEU A 255 8.05 22.03 -16.64
CA LEU A 255 8.47 20.63 -16.76
C LEU A 255 8.18 20.02 -18.13
N PHE A 256 6.99 20.27 -18.67
CA PHE A 256 6.48 19.68 -19.92
C PHE A 256 6.29 18.15 -19.93
N ASP A 257 6.58 17.43 -18.83
CA ASP A 257 6.41 15.97 -18.75
C ASP A 257 5.79 15.50 -17.42
N ILE A 258 4.75 16.20 -16.97
CA ILE A 258 3.96 15.74 -15.82
C ILE A 258 3.05 14.58 -16.25
N LYS A 259 3.26 13.44 -15.62
CA LYS A 259 2.51 12.17 -15.81
C LYS A 259 2.75 11.26 -14.60
N PRO A 260 1.91 10.24 -14.36
CA PRO A 260 2.06 9.35 -13.20
C PRO A 260 3.45 8.71 -13.08
N HIS A 261 4.04 8.30 -14.22
CA HIS A 261 5.36 7.66 -14.28
C HIS A 261 6.52 8.52 -13.73
N ASN A 262 6.36 9.85 -13.75
CA ASN A 262 7.38 10.79 -13.26
C ASN A 262 7.10 11.26 -11.82
N ILE A 263 6.05 10.74 -11.18
CA ILE A 263 5.75 11.00 -9.77
C ILE A 263 6.21 9.81 -8.94
N LEU A 264 7.28 10.02 -8.17
CA LEU A 264 7.78 9.02 -7.23
C LEU A 264 7.00 9.15 -5.92
N LEU A 265 6.70 8.01 -5.29
CA LEU A 265 6.07 7.95 -3.97
C LEU A 265 7.09 7.42 -2.97
N ASP A 266 7.26 8.10 -1.86
CA ASP A 266 8.08 7.57 -0.76
C ASP A 266 7.30 6.56 0.10
N GLN A 267 7.96 6.03 1.14
CA GLN A 267 7.36 5.03 2.04
C GLN A 267 6.09 5.52 2.76
N LYS A 268 5.83 6.84 2.77
CA LYS A 268 4.64 7.46 3.36
C LYS A 268 3.67 7.97 2.29
N PHE A 269 3.86 7.57 1.03
CA PHE A 269 3.07 8.02 -0.12
C PHE A 269 3.13 9.53 -0.35
N PHE A 270 4.19 10.21 0.12
CA PHE A 270 4.40 11.61 -0.26
C PHE A 270 4.95 11.68 -1.69
N PRO A 271 4.31 12.45 -2.58
CA PRO A 271 4.73 12.55 -3.97
C PRO A 271 5.99 13.41 -4.12
N LYS A 272 6.87 12.98 -5.02
CA LYS A 272 8.05 13.70 -5.46
C LYS A 272 8.08 13.76 -6.97
N ILE A 273 8.07 14.97 -7.51
CA ILE A 273 8.20 15.20 -8.95
C ILE A 273 9.63 14.86 -9.36
N SER A 274 9.77 14.01 -10.37
CA SER A 274 11.04 13.58 -10.94
C SER A 274 11.10 13.87 -12.44
N ASP A 275 12.21 13.49 -13.06
CA ASP A 275 12.50 13.65 -14.49
C ASP A 275 12.34 15.09 -15.03
N PHE A 276 13.41 15.87 -14.85
CA PHE A 276 13.51 17.24 -15.36
C PHE A 276 14.15 17.27 -16.76
N GLY A 277 14.23 16.14 -17.47
CA GLY A 277 14.93 16.05 -18.76
C GLY A 277 14.38 16.97 -19.85
N LEU A 278 13.07 17.28 -19.79
CA LEU A 278 12.39 18.20 -20.69
C LEU A 278 12.19 19.61 -20.11
N ALA A 279 12.64 19.82 -18.87
CA ALA A 279 12.37 21.04 -18.14
C ALA A 279 13.02 22.26 -18.79
N LYS A 280 12.43 23.43 -18.57
CA LYS A 280 12.96 24.71 -19.04
C LYS A 280 12.89 25.76 -17.94
N ILE A 281 14.00 26.45 -17.76
CA ILE A 281 14.09 27.62 -16.90
C ILE A 281 13.71 28.85 -17.72
N CYS A 282 12.84 29.68 -17.18
CA CYS A 282 12.42 30.94 -17.80
C CYS A 282 12.34 32.06 -16.76
N ASN A 283 12.45 33.29 -17.25
CA ASN A 283 12.26 34.47 -16.42
C ASN A 283 10.81 34.55 -15.95
N ARG A 284 10.58 35.06 -14.73
CA ARG A 284 9.23 35.16 -14.16
C ARG A 284 8.33 36.14 -14.93
N GLU A 285 8.94 37.17 -15.51
CA GLU A 285 8.29 38.23 -16.29
C GLU A 285 7.79 37.73 -17.66
N GLU A 286 8.35 36.63 -18.17
CA GLU A 286 7.90 36.03 -19.41
C GLU A 286 6.59 35.26 -19.17
N SER A 287 5.51 35.74 -19.79
CA SER A 287 4.21 35.08 -19.77
C SER A 287 4.15 33.90 -20.76
N ILE A 288 4.84 34.02 -21.90
CA ILE A 288 4.87 33.02 -22.98
C ILE A 288 6.32 32.58 -23.21
N VAL A 289 6.51 31.26 -23.24
CA VAL A 289 7.81 30.63 -23.46
C VAL A 289 7.92 30.15 -24.91
N SER A 290 8.98 30.60 -25.59
CA SER A 290 9.33 30.08 -26.91
C SER A 290 9.87 28.64 -26.79
N ILE A 291 9.33 27.71 -27.56
CA ILE A 291 9.81 26.32 -27.67
C ILE A 291 10.02 26.00 -29.15
N ARG A 292 11.14 25.35 -29.48
CA ARG A 292 11.55 25.08 -30.87
C ARG A 292 10.81 23.89 -31.47
N CYS A 293 10.50 22.87 -30.67
CA CYS A 293 9.77 21.69 -31.06
C CYS A 293 8.77 21.32 -29.96
N ALA A 294 7.68 20.65 -30.34
CA ALA A 294 6.78 20.02 -29.38
C ALA A 294 7.58 19.00 -28.53
N ARG A 295 7.31 18.97 -27.23
CA ARG A 295 7.95 18.07 -26.26
C ARG A 295 6.95 17.68 -25.17
N GLY A 296 7.15 16.51 -24.59
CA GLY A 296 6.29 15.91 -23.57
C GLY A 296 5.77 14.55 -24.00
N THR A 297 4.99 13.91 -23.14
CA THR A 297 4.42 12.58 -23.36
C THR A 297 3.01 12.66 -23.94
N ALA A 298 2.79 12.00 -25.09
CA ALA A 298 1.47 11.92 -25.73
C ALA A 298 0.37 11.50 -24.74
N GLY A 299 -0.77 12.17 -24.80
CA GLY A 299 -1.87 12.02 -23.82
C GLY A 299 -1.82 13.04 -22.66
N TYR A 300 -0.68 13.68 -22.40
CA TYR A 300 -0.55 14.74 -21.39
C TYR A 300 -0.12 16.10 -21.98
N ILE A 301 0.30 16.12 -23.25
CA ILE A 301 0.75 17.34 -23.93
C ILE A 301 -0.40 18.33 -24.11
N ALA A 302 -0.24 19.54 -23.60
CA ALA A 302 -1.21 20.62 -23.79
C ALA A 302 -1.34 21.03 -25.29
N PRO A 303 -2.55 21.36 -25.78
CA PRO A 303 -2.79 21.69 -27.18
C PRO A 303 -1.86 22.78 -27.75
N GLU A 304 -1.58 23.80 -26.95
CA GLU A 304 -0.74 24.94 -27.35
C GLU A 304 0.75 24.60 -27.52
N VAL A 305 1.20 23.45 -26.99
CA VAL A 305 2.59 22.97 -27.11
C VAL A 305 2.88 22.43 -28.50
N PHE A 306 1.90 21.78 -29.14
CA PHE A 306 2.05 21.30 -30.52
C PHE A 306 1.34 22.19 -31.56
N CYS A 307 0.37 23.01 -31.16
CA CYS A 307 -0.33 23.92 -32.06
C CYS A 307 -0.56 25.30 -31.43
N ARG A 308 0.17 26.32 -31.90
CA ARG A 308 0.13 27.69 -31.37
C ARG A 308 -1.22 28.40 -31.55
N ASN A 309 -2.12 27.88 -32.37
CA ASN A 309 -3.46 28.44 -32.54
C ASN A 309 -4.27 28.41 -31.23
N PHE A 310 -4.01 27.42 -30.37
CA PHE A 310 -4.66 27.27 -29.07
C PHE A 310 -4.15 28.24 -27.99
N GLY A 311 -2.98 28.88 -28.19
CA GLY A 311 -2.46 29.86 -27.24
C GLY A 311 -0.94 29.87 -27.11
N GLY A 312 -0.45 30.60 -26.11
CA GLY A 312 0.97 30.67 -25.76
C GLY A 312 1.37 29.61 -24.75
N VAL A 313 2.46 28.87 -25.05
CA VAL A 313 3.07 27.92 -24.12
C VAL A 313 3.55 28.65 -22.87
N SER A 314 3.16 28.18 -21.69
CA SER A 314 3.47 28.82 -20.41
C SER A 314 3.42 27.80 -19.27
N HIS A 315 3.46 28.26 -18.02
CA HIS A 315 3.19 27.41 -16.85
C HIS A 315 1.82 26.72 -16.90
N LYS A 316 0.86 27.27 -17.65
CA LYS A 316 -0.46 26.66 -17.89
C LYS A 316 -0.39 25.37 -18.70
N SER A 317 0.71 25.11 -19.40
CA SER A 317 0.92 23.84 -20.11
C SER A 317 1.22 22.69 -19.14
N ASP A 318 1.93 22.96 -18.03
CA ASP A 318 2.09 21.99 -16.94
C ASP A 318 0.78 21.76 -16.18
N VAL A 319 -0.05 22.82 -16.01
CA VAL A 319 -1.39 22.70 -15.41
C VAL A 319 -2.26 21.74 -16.20
N TYR A 320 -2.24 21.80 -17.54
CA TYR A 320 -2.96 20.85 -18.38
C TYR A 320 -2.49 19.42 -18.17
N SER A 321 -1.18 19.22 -18.16
CA SER A 321 -0.56 17.90 -17.94
C SER A 321 -0.95 17.32 -16.56
N TYR A 322 -0.97 18.18 -15.53
CA TYR A 322 -1.46 17.86 -14.19
C TYR A 322 -2.94 17.45 -14.20
N GLY A 323 -3.79 18.19 -14.93
CA GLY A 323 -5.21 17.86 -15.09
C GLY A 323 -5.42 16.48 -15.71
N MET A 324 -4.70 16.17 -16.79
CA MET A 324 -4.74 14.85 -17.44
C MET A 324 -4.30 13.73 -16.49
N MET A 325 -3.22 13.94 -15.73
CA MET A 325 -2.76 12.99 -14.71
C MET A 325 -3.82 12.81 -13.61
N LEU A 326 -4.45 13.89 -13.14
CA LEU A 326 -5.50 13.84 -12.13
C LEU A 326 -6.73 13.05 -12.63
N SER A 327 -7.12 13.26 -13.89
CA SER A 327 -8.19 12.47 -14.52
C SER A 327 -7.87 10.97 -14.56
N GLU A 328 -6.62 10.60 -14.85
CA GLU A 328 -6.19 9.19 -14.83
C GLU A 328 -6.19 8.60 -13.42
N MET A 329 -5.74 9.36 -12.42
CA MET A 329 -5.79 8.96 -11.01
C MET A 329 -7.22 8.67 -10.55
N VAL A 330 -8.17 9.54 -10.90
CA VAL A 330 -9.59 9.40 -10.53
C VAL A 330 -10.26 8.28 -11.32
N GLY A 331 -9.93 8.14 -12.60
CA GLY A 331 -10.53 7.14 -13.47
C GLY A 331 -10.10 5.70 -13.16
N GLY A 332 -8.95 5.50 -12.51
CA GLY A 332 -8.35 4.18 -12.33
C GLY A 332 -8.02 3.48 -13.66
N ARG A 333 -8.03 4.22 -14.77
CA ARG A 333 -7.82 3.75 -16.14
C ARG A 333 -7.11 4.82 -16.95
N ARG A 334 -6.43 4.42 -18.03
CA ARG A 334 -5.81 5.37 -18.96
C ARG A 334 -6.85 6.32 -19.54
N ASN A 335 -6.46 7.57 -19.77
CA ASN A 335 -7.36 8.60 -20.32
C ASN A 335 -7.91 8.27 -21.71
N ILE A 336 -7.20 7.42 -22.47
CA ILE A 336 -7.65 6.89 -23.76
C ILE A 336 -7.87 5.38 -23.59
N ASN A 337 -9.11 4.95 -23.75
CA ASN A 337 -9.49 3.53 -23.82
C ASN A 337 -9.85 3.17 -25.26
N ALA A 338 -8.88 2.67 -26.03
CA ALA A 338 -9.09 2.30 -27.43
C ALA A 338 -9.98 1.06 -27.61
N GLU A 339 -10.25 0.32 -26.53
CA GLU A 339 -11.04 -0.91 -26.54
C GLU A 339 -12.50 -0.67 -26.08
N ALA A 340 -12.90 0.59 -25.86
CA ALA A 340 -14.26 0.92 -25.45
C ALA A 340 -15.28 0.64 -26.57
N GLU A 341 -16.39 0.00 -26.22
CA GLU A 341 -17.47 -0.32 -27.15
C GLU A 341 -18.25 0.92 -27.62
N ASP A 342 -18.43 1.92 -26.74
CA ASP A 342 -18.99 3.22 -27.09
C ASP A 342 -17.89 4.27 -27.26
N THR A 343 -17.92 4.95 -28.41
CA THR A 343 -17.07 6.10 -28.74
C THR A 343 -17.05 7.20 -27.68
N SER A 344 -18.14 7.35 -26.92
CA SER A 344 -18.24 8.34 -25.85
C SER A 344 -17.38 8.00 -24.62
N GLU A 345 -16.96 6.74 -24.47
CA GLU A 345 -16.11 6.27 -23.36
C GLU A 345 -14.62 6.18 -23.72
N ILE A 346 -14.28 6.37 -24.99
CA ILE A 346 -12.89 6.31 -25.47
C ILE A 346 -12.03 7.36 -24.78
N TYR A 347 -12.56 8.56 -24.56
CA TYR A 347 -11.83 9.66 -23.94
C TYR A 347 -12.41 10.00 -22.57
N PHE A 348 -11.68 9.60 -21.51
CA PHE A 348 -12.17 9.68 -20.13
C PHE A 348 -12.66 11.07 -19.72
N PRO A 349 -11.98 12.19 -20.04
CA PRO A 349 -12.48 13.51 -19.66
C PRO A 349 -13.83 13.89 -20.29
N HIS A 350 -14.10 13.44 -21.52
CA HIS A 350 -15.40 13.68 -22.16
C HIS A 350 -16.50 12.80 -21.54
N TRP A 351 -16.18 11.53 -21.29
CA TRP A 351 -17.08 10.60 -20.62
C TRP A 351 -17.49 11.07 -19.21
N ILE A 352 -16.52 11.44 -18.38
CA ILE A 352 -16.79 11.83 -16.99
C ILE A 352 -17.53 13.17 -16.90
N TYR A 353 -17.27 14.09 -17.84
CA TYR A 353 -18.00 15.36 -17.93
C TYR A 353 -19.49 15.14 -18.13
N LYS A 354 -19.88 14.20 -19.01
CA LYS A 354 -21.30 13.90 -19.29
C LYS A 354 -22.03 13.41 -18.04
N ARG A 355 -21.39 12.54 -17.25
CA ARG A 355 -21.94 12.06 -15.97
C ARG A 355 -22.08 13.18 -14.94
N LEU A 356 -21.07 14.05 -14.87
CA LEU A 356 -21.08 15.19 -13.96
C LEU A 356 -22.16 16.22 -14.30
N GLU A 357 -22.40 16.48 -15.60
CA GLU A 357 -23.43 17.41 -16.09
C GLU A 357 -24.86 16.90 -15.83
N LEU A 358 -25.06 15.58 -15.90
CA LEU A 358 -26.35 14.92 -15.64
C LEU A 358 -26.60 14.67 -14.15
N ASP A 359 -25.67 15.07 -13.28
CA ASP A 359 -25.62 14.76 -11.84
C ASP A 359 -25.80 13.25 -11.55
N GLU A 360 -25.33 12.42 -12.48
CA GLU A 360 -25.33 10.97 -12.35
C GLU A 360 -24.22 10.50 -11.39
N GLU A 361 -24.34 9.28 -10.88
CA GLU A 361 -23.22 8.65 -10.19
C GLU A 361 -22.01 8.57 -11.14
N LEU A 362 -20.84 8.97 -10.65
CA LEU A 362 -19.60 8.95 -11.44
C LEU A 362 -19.26 7.52 -11.93
N GLY A 363 -19.78 6.49 -11.25
CA GLY A 363 -19.63 5.08 -11.59
C GLY A 363 -18.17 4.66 -11.74
N LEU A 364 -17.33 5.15 -10.82
CA LEU A 364 -15.91 4.84 -10.73
C LEU A 364 -15.73 3.61 -9.82
N PRO A 365 -14.92 2.62 -10.23
CA PRO A 365 -14.90 1.26 -9.63
C PRO A 365 -14.29 1.16 -8.22
N SER A 366 -14.21 2.24 -7.45
CA SER A 366 -13.61 2.26 -6.11
C SER A 366 -14.27 3.23 -5.14
N ILE A 367 -15.46 3.77 -5.47
CA ILE A 367 -16.24 4.59 -4.53
C ILE A 367 -17.01 3.64 -3.60
N MET A 368 -16.67 3.64 -2.30
CA MET A 368 -17.29 2.74 -1.32
C MET A 368 -18.22 3.47 -0.35
N ASN A 369 -18.06 4.79 -0.20
CA ASN A 369 -18.82 5.61 0.75
C ASN A 369 -19.03 7.05 0.23
N GLU A 370 -19.75 7.88 0.97
CA GLU A 370 -20.02 9.27 0.58
C GLU A 370 -18.78 10.18 0.62
N GLU A 371 -17.81 9.91 1.49
CA GLU A 371 -16.56 10.68 1.58
C GLU A 371 -15.69 10.47 0.32
N ASP A 372 -15.62 9.23 -0.17
CA ASP A 372 -15.00 8.86 -1.44
C ASP A 372 -15.68 9.59 -2.60
N LYS A 373 -17.02 9.62 -2.60
CA LYS A 373 -17.82 10.28 -3.65
C LYS A 373 -17.55 11.78 -3.69
N VAL A 374 -17.51 12.44 -2.53
CA VAL A 374 -17.18 13.86 -2.40
C VAL A 374 -15.77 14.14 -2.91
N THR A 375 -14.80 13.31 -2.50
CA THR A 375 -13.39 13.44 -2.90
C THR A 375 -13.21 13.22 -4.40
N ALA A 376 -13.79 12.16 -4.95
CA ALA A 376 -13.78 11.86 -6.37
C ALA A 376 -14.38 13.00 -7.18
N ARG A 377 -15.56 13.50 -6.80
CA ARG A 377 -16.23 14.63 -7.48
C ARG A 377 -15.36 15.89 -7.47
N LYS A 378 -14.76 16.23 -6.33
CA LYS A 378 -13.82 17.36 -6.19
C LYS A 378 -12.65 17.22 -7.17
N MET A 379 -11.99 16.06 -7.18
CA MET A 379 -10.85 15.79 -8.07
C MET A 379 -11.24 15.81 -9.56
N VAL A 380 -12.43 15.29 -9.93
CA VAL A 380 -12.97 15.39 -11.30
C VAL A 380 -13.10 16.86 -11.70
N ILE A 381 -13.78 17.69 -10.89
CA ILE A 381 -14.02 19.10 -11.22
C ILE A 381 -12.69 19.85 -11.39
N VAL A 382 -11.76 19.66 -10.46
CA VAL A 382 -10.42 20.26 -10.54
C VAL A 382 -9.68 19.81 -11.81
N SER A 383 -9.76 18.52 -12.16
CA SER A 383 -9.13 17.99 -13.38
C SER A 383 -9.70 18.65 -14.64
N LEU A 384 -11.02 18.81 -14.70
CA LEU A 384 -11.72 19.43 -15.82
C LEU A 384 -11.38 20.93 -15.98
N TRP A 385 -11.16 21.64 -14.88
CA TRP A 385 -10.67 23.03 -14.89
C TRP A 385 -9.24 23.11 -15.43
N CYS A 386 -8.38 22.14 -15.08
CA CYS A 386 -6.99 22.11 -15.49
C CYS A 386 -6.82 21.82 -17.00
N ILE A 387 -7.72 21.03 -17.59
CA ILE A 387 -7.60 20.58 -19.00
C ILE A 387 -8.35 21.47 -20.02
N GLN A 388 -8.75 22.69 -19.62
CA GLN A 388 -9.41 23.62 -20.54
C GLN A 388 -8.54 23.89 -21.78
N THR A 389 -9.17 23.93 -22.95
CA THR A 389 -8.45 24.06 -24.22
C THR A 389 -7.71 25.38 -24.34
N ASP A 390 -8.35 26.48 -23.92
CA ASP A 390 -7.71 27.78 -23.79
C ASP A 390 -6.87 27.83 -22.50
N PRO A 391 -5.53 28.05 -22.58
CA PRO A 391 -4.67 28.14 -21.40
C PRO A 391 -5.04 29.27 -20.42
N SER A 392 -5.73 30.31 -20.89
CA SER A 392 -6.16 31.43 -20.04
C SER A 392 -7.26 31.02 -19.05
N ASN A 393 -8.11 30.07 -19.42
CA ASN A 393 -9.21 29.55 -18.58
C ASN A 393 -8.75 28.55 -17.52
N ARG A 394 -7.53 28.01 -17.63
CA ARG A 394 -6.98 27.08 -16.63
C ARG A 394 -6.64 27.84 -15.34
N PRO A 395 -6.88 27.30 -14.15
CA PRO A 395 -6.44 27.92 -12.90
C PRO A 395 -4.90 28.00 -12.81
N ALA A 396 -4.36 28.87 -11.96
CA ALA A 396 -2.95 28.75 -11.56
C ALA A 396 -2.82 27.61 -10.53
N MET A 397 -1.62 27.02 -10.38
CA MET A 397 -1.43 25.93 -9.42
C MET A 397 -1.76 26.31 -7.97
N LYS A 398 -1.62 27.59 -7.61
CA LYS A 398 -2.10 28.09 -6.32
C LYS A 398 -3.61 27.91 -6.17
N ASP A 399 -4.38 28.33 -7.17
CA ASP A 399 -5.84 28.20 -7.14
C ASP A 399 -6.26 26.72 -7.18
N VAL A 400 -5.50 25.86 -7.88
CA VAL A 400 -5.69 24.39 -7.84
C VAL A 400 -5.52 23.83 -6.44
N ILE A 401 -4.52 24.29 -5.69
CA ILE A 401 -4.31 23.90 -4.28
C ILE A 401 -5.51 24.35 -3.45
N ASP A 402 -5.93 25.61 -3.59
CA ASP A 402 -7.07 26.15 -2.85
C ASP A 402 -8.38 25.38 -3.17
N MET A 403 -8.58 24.97 -4.42
CA MET A 403 -9.72 24.15 -4.85
C MET A 403 -9.68 22.72 -4.27
N LEU A 404 -8.50 22.12 -4.11
CA LEU A 404 -8.35 20.78 -3.54
C LEU A 404 -8.49 20.79 -2.01
N GLU A 405 -8.03 21.85 -1.34
CA GLU A 405 -8.17 22.02 0.11
C GLU A 405 -9.56 22.49 0.53
N GLY A 406 -10.28 23.18 -0.37
CA GLY A 406 -11.62 23.71 -0.14
C GLY A 406 -12.75 22.69 -0.22
N SER A 407 -13.97 23.14 0.12
CA SER A 407 -15.18 22.32 -0.02
C SER A 407 -15.58 22.14 -1.49
N VAL A 408 -16.06 20.94 -1.83
CA VAL A 408 -16.63 20.63 -3.15
C VAL A 408 -17.82 21.54 -3.49
N ASP A 409 -18.59 21.99 -2.50
CA ASP A 409 -19.77 22.84 -2.68
C ASP A 409 -19.41 24.23 -3.22
N CYS A 410 -18.17 24.66 -3.02
CA CYS A 410 -17.66 25.93 -3.54
C CYS A 410 -17.19 25.82 -5.00
N LEU A 411 -17.10 24.61 -5.55
CA LEU A 411 -16.58 24.38 -6.90
C LEU A 411 -17.71 24.42 -7.93
N GLN A 412 -17.51 25.24 -8.96
CA GLN A 412 -18.37 25.25 -10.14
C GLN A 412 -17.84 24.26 -11.18
N ILE A 413 -18.75 23.58 -11.88
CA ILE A 413 -18.39 22.74 -13.01
C ILE A 413 -17.85 23.65 -14.13
N PRO A 414 -16.64 23.40 -14.67
CA PRO A 414 -16.09 24.21 -15.76
C PRO A 414 -16.88 24.01 -17.06
N PRO A 415 -16.72 24.90 -18.05
CA PRO A 415 -17.20 24.65 -19.40
C PRO A 415 -16.64 23.33 -19.97
N LYS A 416 -17.42 22.67 -20.83
CA LYS A 416 -16.98 21.46 -21.52
C LYS A 416 -15.68 21.72 -22.31
N PRO A 417 -14.60 20.98 -22.06
CA PRO A 417 -13.37 21.13 -22.83
C PRO A 417 -13.59 20.61 -24.26
N TYR A 418 -13.48 21.50 -25.25
CA TYR A 418 -13.58 21.15 -26.67
C TYR A 418 -12.19 20.91 -27.27
N LEU A 419 -11.98 19.81 -27.98
CA LEU A 419 -10.72 19.59 -28.73
C LEU A 419 -10.58 20.50 -29.96
N SER A 420 -11.62 21.27 -30.29
CA SER A 420 -11.66 22.22 -31.40
C SER A 420 -11.56 23.67 -30.90
N SER A 421 -10.69 24.46 -31.53
CA SER A 421 -10.56 25.89 -31.26
C SER A 421 -11.82 26.64 -31.72
N PRO A 422 -12.35 27.59 -30.92
CA PRO A 422 -13.29 28.58 -31.44
C PRO A 422 -12.64 29.37 -32.60
N PRO A 423 -13.40 29.76 -33.64
CA PRO A 423 -12.89 30.68 -34.65
C PRO A 423 -12.47 31.99 -33.96
N LYS A 424 -11.21 32.39 -34.11
CA LYS A 424 -10.80 33.74 -33.72
C LYS A 424 -11.44 34.71 -34.71
N TYR A 425 -12.39 35.53 -34.25
CA TYR A 425 -12.78 36.72 -34.99
C TYR A 425 -11.51 37.57 -35.21
N PRO A 426 -11.25 38.08 -36.43
CA PRO A 426 -10.12 38.96 -36.67
C PRO A 426 -10.20 40.14 -35.71
N ALA A 427 -9.11 40.39 -34.97
CA ALA A 427 -8.94 41.64 -34.26
C ALA A 427 -9.18 42.76 -35.27
N GLY A 428 -10.11 43.67 -34.94
CA GLY A 428 -10.53 44.76 -35.81
C GLY A 428 -9.31 45.43 -36.44
N SER A 429 -9.39 45.64 -37.76
CA SER A 429 -8.47 46.46 -38.54
C SER A 429 -8.23 47.78 -37.79
N SER A 430 -7.14 47.86 -37.05
CA SER A 430 -6.64 49.12 -36.54
C SER A 430 -6.07 49.84 -37.76
N THR A 431 -6.83 50.81 -38.27
CA THR A 431 -6.33 51.73 -39.28
C THR A 431 -5.15 52.50 -38.71
N ALA A 432 -3.95 52.00 -38.96
CA ALA A 432 -2.72 52.76 -38.78
C ALA A 432 -2.64 53.79 -39.90
N THR A 433 -3.11 55.01 -39.62
CA THR A 433 -2.84 56.17 -40.46
C THR A 433 -1.33 56.44 -40.41
N LEU A 434 -0.63 56.09 -41.50
CA LEU A 434 0.74 56.54 -41.76
C LEU A 434 0.71 58.05 -41.98
N VAL A 435 1.08 58.83 -40.96
CA VAL A 435 1.45 60.23 -41.14
C VAL A 435 2.88 60.24 -41.68
N SER A 436 3.01 60.52 -42.97
CA SER A 436 4.30 60.78 -43.61
C SER A 436 4.71 62.21 -43.28
N ILE A 437 5.85 62.37 -42.60
CA ILE A 437 6.49 63.67 -42.44
C ILE A 437 7.30 63.93 -43.72
N GLN A 438 6.90 64.94 -44.48
CA GLN A 438 7.77 65.76 -45.32
C GLN A 438 7.45 67.23 -45.05
#